data_AF-A0A3D4YIJ4-F1
#
_entry.id   AF-A0A3D4YIJ4-F1
#
_cell.length_a   1.000
_cell.length_b   1.000
_cell.length_c   1.000
_cell.angle_alpha   90.00
_cell.angle_beta   90.00
_cell.angle_gamma   90.00
#
_symmetry.space_group_name_H-M   'P 1'
#
loop_
_entity.id
_entity.type
_entity.pdbx_description
1 polymer ?
#
loop_
_entity_poly.entity_id
_entity_poly.type
_entity_poly.pdbx_seq_one_letter_code
_entity_poly.pdbx_strand_id
1 'polypeptide(L)'
;MELEKVMKQHSFVIVGDTLNEEKYACKIKHKMMANGYEVHSVGKELESINDVPGELDIIDLCIHPIKGLKLMKECTKPFKSIVIQPGAESAELMAYLDEMHYPYIQGCLLVGLSLFVETE
;
A
#
# COMPACT_ATOMS: atom_id res chain seq x y z
N MET A 1 -1.59 0.99 -12.89
CA MET A 1 -2.63 -0.06 -12.80
C MET A 1 -3.99 0.62 -12.73
N GLU A 2 -5.12 -0.07 -12.67
CA GLU A 2 -6.41 0.56 -12.30
C GLU A 2 -6.85 0.00 -10.95
N LEU A 3 -7.67 0.73 -10.18
CA LEU A 3 -8.08 0.29 -8.84
C LEU A 3 -8.77 -1.08 -8.85
N GLU A 4 -9.63 -1.36 -9.83
CA GLU A 4 -10.26 -2.68 -10.01
C GLU A 4 -9.21 -3.80 -10.19
N LYS A 5 -8.14 -3.54 -10.94
CA LYS A 5 -7.04 -4.51 -11.16
C LYS A 5 -6.17 -4.69 -9.91
N VAL A 6 -6.02 -3.63 -9.11
CA VAL A 6 -5.38 -3.71 -7.79
C VAL A 6 -6.18 -4.64 -6.89
N MET A 7 -7.50 -4.49 -6.81
CA MET A 7 -8.35 -5.34 -5.96
C MET A 7 -8.36 -6.83 -6.38
N LYS A 8 -7.91 -7.15 -7.60
CA LYS A 8 -7.73 -8.54 -8.08
C LYS A 8 -6.37 -9.16 -7.69
N GLN A 9 -5.47 -8.41 -7.04
CA GLN A 9 -4.21 -8.95 -6.50
C GLN A 9 -4.44 -9.64 -5.16
N HIS A 10 -3.45 -10.39 -4.66
CA HIS A 10 -3.59 -11.22 -3.47
C HIS A 10 -2.79 -10.69 -2.26
N SER A 11 -1.53 -10.31 -2.48
CA SER A 11 -0.59 -9.93 -1.40
C SER A 11 -0.33 -8.43 -1.33
N PHE A 12 -0.62 -7.83 -0.18
CA PHE A 12 -0.52 -6.40 0.06
C PHE A 12 0.41 -6.11 1.24
N VAL A 13 1.16 -5.01 1.15
CA VAL A 13 1.78 -4.39 2.32
C VAL A 13 1.14 -3.04 2.57
N ILE A 14 0.63 -2.83 3.78
CA ILE A 14 0.08 -1.54 4.22
C ILE A 14 1.19 -0.80 4.97
N VAL A 15 1.62 0.32 4.40
CA VAL A 15 2.67 1.16 4.97
C VAL A 15 2.03 2.30 5.74
N GLY A 16 2.24 2.33 7.06
CA GLY A 16 1.64 3.36 7.90
C GLY A 16 1.58 2.98 9.38
N ASP A 17 0.73 3.70 10.12
CA ASP A 17 0.42 3.37 11.51
C ASP A 17 -0.74 2.36 11.57
N THR A 18 -0.37 1.08 11.46
CA THR A 18 -1.29 -0.07 11.40
C THR A 18 -1.73 -0.57 12.78
N LEU A 19 -1.20 0.01 13.86
CA LEU A 19 -1.53 -0.36 15.24
C LEU A 19 -2.50 0.63 15.89
N ASN A 20 -2.68 1.82 15.32
CA ASN A 20 -3.62 2.83 15.81
C ASN A 20 -4.96 2.73 15.07
N GLU A 21 -6.00 2.25 15.75
CA GLU A 21 -7.36 2.04 15.20
C GLU A 21 -8.02 3.32 14.64
N GLU A 22 -7.60 4.50 15.08
CA GLU A 22 -8.12 5.75 14.54
C GLU A 22 -7.58 6.04 13.13
N LYS A 23 -6.41 5.50 12.78
CA LYS A 23 -5.71 5.75 11.52
C LYS A 23 -6.25 4.88 10.39
N TYR A 24 -6.24 5.45 9.18
CA TYR A 24 -6.68 4.74 7.98
C TYR A 24 -5.84 3.50 7.67
N ALA A 25 -4.52 3.52 7.90
CA ALA A 25 -3.67 2.35 7.69
C ALA A 25 -4.16 1.12 8.50
N CYS A 26 -4.53 1.32 9.78
CA CYS A 26 -5.11 0.26 10.61
C CYS A 26 -6.48 -0.21 10.08
N LYS A 27 -7.36 0.72 9.70
CA LYS A 27 -8.67 0.39 9.11
C LYS A 27 -8.54 -0.39 7.80
N ILE A 28 -7.61 0.00 6.93
CA ILE A 28 -7.29 -0.68 5.67
C ILE A 28 -6.79 -2.09 5.97
N LYS A 29 -5.79 -2.24 6.85
CA LYS A 29 -5.27 -3.55 7.28
C LYS A 29 -6.40 -4.48 7.69
N HIS A 30 -7.23 -4.06 8.64
CA HIS A 30 -8.31 -4.90 9.16
C HIS A 30 -9.35 -5.27 8.08
N LYS A 31 -9.79 -4.31 7.27
CA LYS A 31 -10.78 -4.58 6.21
C LYS A 31 -10.22 -5.47 5.10
N MET A 32 -8.97 -5.27 4.68
CA MET A 32 -8.32 -6.13 3.68
C MET A 32 -8.18 -7.57 4.22
N MET A 33 -7.71 -7.75 5.46
CA MET A 33 -7.63 -9.07 6.09
C MET A 33 -9.00 -9.74 6.22
N ALA A 34 -10.04 -8.99 6.61
CA ALA A 34 -11.39 -9.50 6.74
C ALA A 34 -11.99 -9.97 5.39
N ASN A 35 -11.53 -9.42 4.27
CA ASN A 35 -11.92 -9.80 2.92
C ASN A 35 -10.99 -10.88 2.30
N GLY A 36 -10.12 -11.50 3.10
CA GLY A 36 -9.32 -12.66 2.69
C GLY A 36 -8.03 -12.33 1.93
N TYR A 37 -7.61 -11.07 1.90
CA TYR A 37 -6.31 -10.69 1.34
C TYR A 37 -5.18 -11.10 2.27
N GLU A 38 -4.02 -11.43 1.69
CA GLU A 38 -2.78 -11.55 2.44
C GLU A 38 -2.23 -10.15 2.70
N VAL A 39 -2.12 -9.78 3.98
CA VAL A 39 -1.76 -8.41 4.38
C VAL A 39 -0.58 -8.41 5.34
N HIS A 40 0.46 -7.68 4.95
CA HIS A 40 1.62 -7.37 5.76
C HIS A 40 1.61 -5.89 6.16
N SER A 41 2.37 -5.52 7.18
CA SER A 41 2.34 -4.16 7.75
C SER A 41 3.73 -3.62 8.02
N VAL A 42 4.04 -2.45 7.45
CA VAL A 42 5.36 -1.79 7.55
C VAL A 42 5.22 -0.39 8.16
N GLY A 43 6.18 -0.02 8.99
CA GLY A 43 6.30 1.29 9.64
C GLY A 43 6.17 1.21 11.17
N LYS A 44 5.23 0.41 11.68
CA LYS A 44 5.06 0.15 13.12
C LYS A 44 5.30 -1.30 13.53
N GLU A 45 5.15 -2.22 12.59
CA GLU A 45 5.32 -3.66 12.81
C GLU A 45 6.63 -4.15 12.19
N LEU A 46 6.74 -4.13 10.85
CA LEU A 46 8.00 -4.32 10.15
C LEU A 46 8.71 -2.98 9.90
N GLU A 47 10.04 -2.97 9.92
CA GLU A 47 10.84 -1.77 9.65
C GLU A 47 10.98 -1.51 8.14
N SER A 48 11.21 -2.56 7.35
CA SER A 48 11.40 -2.47 5.90
C SER A 48 10.34 -3.22 5.11
N ILE A 49 10.05 -2.74 3.90
CA ILE A 49 9.27 -3.49 2.90
C ILE A 49 9.99 -4.77 2.48
N ASN A 50 11.33 -4.78 2.56
CA ASN A 50 12.12 -5.96 2.24
C ASN A 50 11.93 -7.11 3.24
N ASP A 51 11.46 -6.82 4.46
CA ASP A 51 11.21 -7.81 5.52
C ASP A 51 9.86 -8.52 5.35
N VAL A 52 9.03 -8.09 4.38
CA VAL A 52 7.76 -8.75 4.07
C VAL A 52 8.05 -10.18 3.57
N PRO A 53 7.53 -11.22 4.22
CA PRO A 53 7.74 -12.61 3.78
C PRO A 53 6.96 -12.91 2.50
N GLY A 54 7.43 -13.89 1.73
CA GLY A 54 6.70 -14.37 0.54
C GLY A 54 6.69 -13.41 -0.65
N GLU A 55 5.70 -13.56 -1.52
CA GLU A 55 5.46 -12.67 -2.67
C GLU A 55 4.75 -11.39 -2.23
N LEU A 56 4.97 -10.30 -2.97
CA LEU A 56 4.32 -9.02 -2.73
C LEU A 56 3.75 -8.49 -4.04
N ASP A 57 2.45 -8.20 -4.08
CA ASP A 57 1.82 -7.64 -5.27
C ASP A 57 1.73 -6.12 -5.18
N ILE A 58 1.19 -5.61 -4.08
CA ILE A 58 0.81 -4.19 -3.95
C ILE A 58 1.42 -3.57 -2.70
N ILE A 59 2.08 -2.42 -2.88
CA ILE A 59 2.48 -1.53 -1.78
C ILE A 59 1.42 -0.43 -1.62
N ASP A 60 0.73 -0.40 -0.48
CA ASP A 60 -0.22 0.67 -0.14
C ASP A 60 0.48 1.70 0.76
N LEU A 61 0.79 2.87 0.21
CA LEU A 61 1.39 3.97 0.94
C LEU A 61 0.29 4.78 1.65
N CYS A 62 0.10 4.50 2.94
CA CYS A 62 -0.80 5.21 3.85
C CYS A 62 0.01 5.92 4.97
N ILE A 63 1.07 6.62 4.58
CA ILE A 63 2.05 7.25 5.48
C ILE A 63 2.44 8.64 4.99
N HIS A 64 3.06 9.44 5.86
CA HIS A 64 3.63 10.74 5.48
C HIS A 64 4.58 10.61 4.27
N PRO A 65 4.48 11.47 3.23
CA PRO A 65 5.20 11.31 1.96
C PRO A 65 6.72 11.16 2.11
N ILE A 66 7.36 11.97 2.97
CA ILE A 66 8.81 11.88 3.24
C ILE A 66 9.23 10.48 3.74
N LYS A 67 8.43 9.88 4.62
CA LYS A 67 8.71 8.52 5.14
C LYS A 67 8.44 7.46 4.07
N GLY A 68 7.35 7.63 3.32
CA GLY A 68 7.04 6.76 2.18
C GLY A 68 8.15 6.73 1.14
N LEU A 69 8.66 7.91 0.76
CA LEU A 69 9.78 8.04 -0.17
C LEU A 69 11.05 7.36 0.35
N LYS A 70 11.38 7.51 1.63
CA LYS A 70 12.52 6.81 2.23
C LYS A 70 12.39 5.29 2.10
N LEU A 71 11.23 4.73 2.46
CA LEU A 71 10.98 3.30 2.34
C LEU A 71 11.04 2.82 0.88
N MET A 72 10.52 3.60 -0.06
CA MET A 72 10.58 3.27 -1.49
C MET A 72 12.00 3.36 -2.08
N LYS A 73 12.87 4.21 -1.53
CA LYS A 73 14.30 4.26 -1.89
C LYS A 73 15.09 3.06 -1.38
N GLU A 74 14.66 2.48 -0.26
CA GLU A 74 15.29 1.32 0.37
C GLU A 74 14.70 -0.01 -0.13
N CYS A 75 13.54 0.02 -0.80
CA CYS A 75 12.85 -1.16 -1.31
C CYS A 75 13.59 -1.79 -2.50
N THR A 76 14.00 -3.04 -2.34
CA THR A 76 14.58 -3.89 -3.39
C THR A 76 13.73 -5.13 -3.69
N LYS A 77 12.71 -5.38 -2.85
CA LYS A 77 11.76 -6.46 -3.04
C LYS A 77 10.94 -6.22 -4.31
N PRO A 78 10.77 -7.23 -5.19
CA PRO A 78 9.86 -7.12 -6.33
C PRO A 78 8.41 -6.91 -5.91
N PHE A 79 7.68 -6.09 -6.66
CA PHE A 79 6.24 -5.85 -6.51
C PHE A 79 5.62 -5.53 -7.87
N LYS A 80 4.28 -5.55 -7.97
CA LYS A 80 3.56 -5.27 -9.23
C LYS A 80 3.13 -3.82 -9.37
N SER A 81 2.68 -3.18 -8.30
CA SER A 81 2.25 -1.77 -8.33
C SER A 81 2.20 -1.14 -6.93
N ILE A 82 2.15 0.19 -6.90
CA ILE A 82 1.96 0.99 -5.69
C ILE A 82 0.56 1.63 -5.73
N VAL A 83 -0.09 1.71 -4.58
CA VAL A 83 -1.25 2.56 -4.34
C VAL A 83 -0.83 3.68 -3.40
N ILE A 84 -1.00 4.92 -3.84
CA ILE A 84 -0.74 6.12 -3.05
C ILE A 84 -2.08 6.58 -2.49
N GLN A 85 -2.26 6.41 -1.17
CA GLN A 85 -3.47 6.85 -0.49
C GLN A 85 -3.60 8.37 -0.50
N PRO A 86 -4.82 8.92 -0.42
CA PRO A 86 -5.02 10.36 -0.34
C PRO A 86 -4.22 11.00 0.81
N GLY A 87 -3.38 11.98 0.49
CA GLY A 87 -2.51 12.68 1.44
C GLY A 87 -1.13 12.04 1.66
N ALA A 88 -0.82 10.93 0.98
CA ALA A 88 0.50 10.29 0.99
C ALA A 88 1.39 10.73 -0.19
N GLU A 89 0.85 11.50 -1.13
CA GLU A 89 1.55 12.01 -2.30
C GLU A 89 2.50 13.19 -1.98
N SER A 90 3.59 13.30 -2.74
CA SER A 90 4.39 14.50 -2.85
C SER A 90 5.07 14.56 -4.22
N ALA A 91 5.42 15.75 -4.71
CA ALA A 91 6.13 15.89 -5.99
C ALA A 91 7.43 15.06 -6.04
N GLU A 92 8.16 15.00 -4.92
CA GLU A 92 9.40 14.22 -4.80
C GLU A 92 9.16 12.71 -4.86
N LEU A 93 8.09 12.23 -4.22
CA LEU A 93 7.73 10.81 -4.28
C LEU A 93 7.37 10.42 -5.72
N MET A 94 6.49 11.19 -6.36
CA MET A 94 6.03 10.90 -7.72
C MET A 94 7.20 10.91 -8.71
N ALA A 95 8.06 11.93 -8.66
CA ALA A 95 9.24 12.01 -9.52
C ALA A 95 10.19 10.81 -9.34
N TYR A 96 10.39 10.35 -8.11
CA TYR A 96 11.19 9.16 -7.84
C TYR A 96 10.56 7.89 -8.41
N LEU A 97 9.24 7.71 -8.25
CA LEU A 97 8.54 6.55 -8.80
C LEU A 97 8.59 6.54 -10.33
N ASP A 98 8.46 7.70 -10.97
CA ASP A 98 8.59 7.87 -12.42
C ASP A 98 10.01 7.55 -12.91
N GLU A 99 11.05 8.07 -12.24
CA GLU A 99 12.46 7.79 -12.56
C GLU A 99 12.77 6.29 -12.50
N MET A 100 12.24 5.61 -11.49
CA MET A 100 12.41 4.16 -11.31
C MET A 100 11.47 3.33 -12.18
N HIS A 101 10.57 3.97 -12.95
CA HIS A 101 9.54 3.32 -13.77
C HIS A 101 8.63 2.40 -12.96
N TYR A 102 8.38 2.74 -11.69
CA TYR A 102 7.50 1.96 -10.83
C TYR A 102 6.04 2.22 -11.16
N PRO A 103 5.23 1.18 -11.44
CA PRO A 103 3.79 1.36 -11.65
C PRO A 103 3.13 1.85 -10.37
N TYR A 104 2.36 2.92 -10.45
CA TYR A 104 1.55 3.39 -9.33
C TYR A 104 0.15 3.86 -9.76
N ILE A 105 -0.73 4.00 -8.78
CA ILE A 105 -1.98 4.74 -8.88
C ILE A 105 -2.17 5.60 -7.64
N GLN A 106 -2.91 6.69 -7.77
CA GLN A 106 -3.48 7.39 -6.62
C GLN A 106 -4.89 6.85 -6.39
N GLY A 107 -5.19 6.37 -5.19
CA GLY A 107 -6.47 5.70 -4.93
C GLY A 107 -6.61 5.25 -3.49
N CYS A 108 -7.79 4.72 -3.14
CA CYS A 108 -8.09 4.26 -1.80
C CYS A 108 -8.54 2.80 -1.80
N LEU A 109 -7.80 1.93 -1.10
CA LEU A 109 -8.16 0.51 -0.97
C LEU A 109 -9.52 0.29 -0.31
N LEU A 110 -9.95 1.15 0.63
CA LEU A 110 -11.29 1.03 1.22
C LEU A 110 -12.40 1.28 0.19
N VAL A 111 -12.18 2.22 -0.72
CA VAL A 111 -13.09 2.46 -1.85
C VAL A 111 -13.02 1.29 -2.82
N GLY A 112 -11.83 0.74 -3.08
CA GLY A 112 -11.65 -0.45 -3.90
C GLY A 112 -12.42 -1.66 -3.37
N LEU A 113 -12.34 -1.93 -2.07
CA LEU A 113 -13.13 -2.97 -1.40
C LEU A 113 -14.63 -2.74 -1.61
N SER A 114 -15.12 -1.53 -1.31
CA SER A 114 -16.54 -1.20 -1.42
C SER A 114 -17.09 -1.31 -2.85
N LEU A 115 -16.28 -1.03 -3.87
CA LEU A 115 -16.76 -1.02 -5.26
C LEU A 115 -16.65 -2.39 -5.95
N PHE A 116 -15.68 -3.21 -5.56
CA PHE A 116 -15.26 -4.37 -6.37
C PHE A 116 -15.24 -5.69 -5.60
N VAL A 117 -15.42 -5.68 -4.28
CA VAL A 117 -15.23 -6.87 -3.43
C VAL A 117 -16.42 -7.09 -2.51
N GLU A 118 -16.77 -6.06 -1.74
CA GLU A 118 -17.91 -6.09 -0.83
C GLU A 118 -19.20 -6.01 -1.68
N THR A 119 -20.03 -7.05 -1.65
CA THR A 119 -21.39 -7.00 -2.18
C THR A 119 -22.32 -6.43 -1.11
N GLU A 120 -23.27 -5.58 -1.50
CA GLU A 120 -24.37 -5.13 -0.62
C GLU A 120 -25.13 -6.30 0.02
#